data_AF-M5BKY8-F1
#
_entry.id   AF-M5BKY8-F1
#
_cell.length_a   1.000
_cell.length_b   1.000
_cell.length_c   1.000
_cell.angle_alpha   90.00
_cell.angle_beta   90.00
_cell.angle_gamma   90.00
#
_symmetry.space_group_name_H-M   'P 1'
#
loop_
_entity.id
_entity.type
_entity.pdbx_description
1 polymer ?
#
loop_
_entity_poly.entity_id
_entity_poly.type
_entity_poly.pdbx_seq_one_letter_code
_entity_poly.pdbx_strand_id
1 'polypeptide(L)'
;MSYMTKVPEGQTADKFNPSNAQWFKVAQDGLKSNGKWVQADLMSGGAHVVTIPKNIPSGQYIFRSEIIALHLADKRGGVEFYDRQVPRRLLPR
;
A
#
# COMPACT_ATOMS: atom_id res chain seq x y z
N MET A 1 -4.47 2.49 2.23
CA MET A 1 -3.15 2.36 2.89
C MET A 1 -2.13 1.89 1.88
N SER A 2 -0.85 2.19 2.09
CA SER A 2 0.22 1.71 1.23
C SER A 2 1.43 1.26 2.02
N TYR A 3 2.04 0.18 1.54
CA TYR A 3 3.15 -0.51 2.19
C TYR A 3 4.24 -0.80 1.17
N MET A 4 5.45 -1.00 1.69
CA MET A 4 6.58 -1.47 0.91
C MET A 4 7.31 -2.57 1.66
N THR A 5 7.95 -3.47 0.92
CA THR A 5 8.97 -4.37 1.44
C THR A 5 10.18 -4.33 0.53
N LYS A 6 11.38 -4.37 1.11
CA LYS A 6 12.64 -4.44 0.35
C LYS A 6 12.80 -5.86 -0.20
N VAL A 7 13.20 -5.97 -1.45
CA VAL A 7 13.61 -7.23 -2.06
C VAL A 7 15.05 -7.53 -1.61
N PRO A 8 15.36 -8.77 -1.18
CA PRO A 8 16.72 -9.15 -0.81
C PRO A 8 17.73 -8.90 -1.94
N GLU A 9 18.98 -8.62 -1.58
CA GLU A 9 20.06 -8.50 -2.56
C GLU A 9 20.21 -9.79 -3.39
N GLY A 10 20.56 -9.64 -4.66
CA GLY A 10 20.64 -10.75 -5.62
C GLY A 10 19.31 -11.21 -6.21
N GLN A 11 18.17 -10.65 -5.77
CA GLN A 11 16.85 -10.91 -6.36
C GLN A 11 16.28 -9.69 -7.08
N THR A 12 15.30 -9.94 -7.94
CA THR A 12 14.55 -8.90 -8.65
C THR A 12 13.08 -8.91 -8.21
N ALA A 13 12.45 -7.74 -8.23
CA ALA A 13 11.09 -7.56 -7.71
C ALA A 13 10.02 -8.36 -8.49
N ASP A 14 10.29 -8.75 -9.74
CA ASP A 14 9.43 -9.62 -10.55
C ASP A 14 9.51 -11.11 -10.16
N LYS A 15 10.55 -11.53 -9.43
CA LYS A 15 10.80 -12.92 -9.04
C LYS A 15 10.71 -13.19 -7.53
N PHE A 16 10.72 -12.13 -6.74
CA PHE A 16 10.65 -12.23 -5.28
C PHE A 16 9.26 -12.65 -4.82
N ASN A 17 9.17 -13.67 -3.96
CA ASN A 17 7.93 -14.08 -3.28
C ASN A 17 7.75 -13.29 -1.96
N PRO A 18 6.74 -12.41 -1.85
CA PRO A 18 6.60 -11.55 -0.69
C PRO A 18 5.74 -12.13 0.45
N SER A 19 5.31 -13.40 0.40
CA SER A 19 4.39 -13.99 1.39
C SER A 19 4.88 -13.90 2.84
N ASN A 20 6.20 -13.97 3.06
CA ASN A 20 6.82 -13.86 4.38
C ASN A 20 7.68 -12.59 4.53
N ALA A 21 7.45 -11.59 3.66
CA ALA A 21 8.26 -10.39 3.65
C ALA A 21 7.92 -9.45 4.82
N GLN A 22 8.90 -8.63 5.20
CA GLN A 22 8.72 -7.61 6.22
C GLN A 22 8.20 -6.31 5.60
N TRP A 23 6.89 -6.10 5.75
CA TRP A 23 6.20 -4.93 5.24
C TRP A 23 6.30 -3.76 6.20
N PHE A 24 6.64 -2.58 5.69
CA PHE A 24 6.53 -1.32 6.41
C PHE A 24 5.53 -0.39 5.72
N LYS A 25 4.73 0.31 6.52
CA LYS A 25 3.73 1.26 6.02
C LYS A 25 4.43 2.54 5.56
N VAL A 26 4.02 3.06 4.39
CA VAL A 26 4.55 4.32 3.83
C VAL A 26 3.48 5.40 3.69
N ALA A 27 2.20 5.03 3.64
CA ALA A 27 1.08 5.99 3.65
C ALA A 27 -0.20 5.38 4.23
N GLN A 28 -1.05 6.25 4.77
CA GLN A 28 -2.35 5.92 5.31
C GLN A 28 -3.25 7.15 5.20
N ASP A 29 -4.43 6.94 4.63
CA ASP A 29 -5.56 7.86 4.71
C ASP A 29 -6.78 7.07 5.18
N GLY A 30 -7.72 7.73 5.85
CA GLY A 30 -8.90 7.10 6.45
C GLY A 30 -10.12 8.01 6.44
N LEU A 31 -10.75 8.15 7.61
CA LEU A 31 -11.87 9.09 7.79
C LEU A 31 -11.35 10.53 7.77
N LYS A 32 -11.92 11.36 6.89
CA LYS A 32 -11.61 12.80 6.82
C LYS A 32 -12.37 13.57 7.89
N SER A 33 -11.93 14.78 8.18
CA SER A 33 -12.59 15.69 9.14
C SER A 33 -14.04 16.01 8.78
N ASN A 34 -14.43 15.91 7.51
CA ASN A 34 -15.79 16.12 7.03
C ASN A 34 -16.69 14.86 7.11
N GLY A 35 -16.25 13.81 7.81
CA GLY A 35 -17.02 12.58 8.01
C GLY A 35 -17.07 11.65 6.80
N LYS A 36 -16.42 11.97 5.68
CA LYS A 36 -16.30 11.07 4.52
C LYS A 36 -14.99 10.29 4.59
N TRP A 37 -15.06 9.00 4.26
CA TRP A 37 -13.87 8.18 4.03
C TRP A 37 -13.19 8.59 2.72
N VAL A 38 -11.85 8.50 2.67
CA VAL A 38 -11.05 8.74 1.44
C VAL A 38 -11.53 7.88 0.26
N GLN A 39 -12.13 6.72 0.56
CA GLN A 39 -12.79 5.85 -0.41
C GLN A 39 -13.79 6.58 -1.33
N ALA A 40 -14.50 7.58 -0.80
CA ALA A 40 -15.46 8.37 -1.58
C ALA A 40 -14.78 9.16 -2.72
N ASP A 41 -13.57 9.68 -2.47
CA ASP A 41 -12.82 10.44 -3.47
C ASP A 41 -12.33 9.52 -4.60
N LEU A 42 -11.90 8.29 -4.25
CA LEU A 42 -11.50 7.26 -5.22
C LEU A 42 -12.66 6.86 -6.12
N MET A 43 -13.86 6.68 -5.55
CA MET A 43 -15.06 6.36 -6.33
C MET A 43 -15.47 7.48 -7.29
N SER A 44 -15.13 8.74 -6.97
CA SER A 44 -15.34 9.89 -7.86
C SER A 44 -14.24 10.10 -8.91
N GLY A 45 -13.33 9.13 -9.08
CA GLY A 45 -12.22 9.20 -10.05
C GLY A 45 -10.95 9.85 -9.51
N GLY A 46 -10.88 10.13 -8.20
CA GLY A 46 -9.66 10.56 -7.53
C GLY A 46 -8.61 9.46 -7.44
N ALA A 47 -7.38 9.85 -7.10
CA ALA A 47 -6.26 8.93 -6.93
C ALA A 47 -5.69 9.00 -5.51
N HIS A 48 -5.28 7.85 -4.97
CA HIS A 48 -4.46 7.81 -3.76
C HIS A 48 -2.99 8.04 -4.15
N VAL A 49 -2.50 9.26 -3.90
CA VAL A 49 -1.13 9.65 -4.24
C VAL A 49 -0.22 9.40 -3.05
N VAL A 50 0.84 8.63 -3.26
CA VAL A 50 1.81 8.28 -2.22
C VAL A 50 3.16 8.85 -2.55
N THR A 51 3.70 9.67 -1.64
CA THR A 51 5.08 10.16 -1.74
C THR A 51 6.01 9.24 -0.96
N ILE A 52 6.99 8.66 -1.64
CA ILE A 52 7.98 7.76 -1.01
C ILE A 52 9.00 8.60 -0.21
N PRO A 53 9.13 8.38 1.12
CA PRO A 53 10.09 9.07 1.96
C PRO A 53 11.52 9.00 1.41
N LYS A 54 12.26 10.11 1.52
CA LYS A 54 13.61 10.23 0.93
C LYS A 54 14.65 9.32 1.62
N ASN A 55 14.41 8.95 2.87
CA ASN A 55 15.31 8.13 3.68
C ASN A 55 15.17 6.62 3.43
N ILE A 56 14.27 6.20 2.53
CA ILE A 56 14.19 4.80 2.11
C ILE A 56 15.37 4.51 1.17
N PRO A 57 16.24 3.52 1.48
CA PRO A 57 17.39 3.20 0.64
C PRO A 57 17.00 2.83 -0.78
N SER A 58 17.88 3.11 -1.75
CA SER A 58 17.71 2.61 -3.11
C SER A 58 17.65 1.08 -3.16
N GLY A 59 17.01 0.53 -4.19
CA GLY A 59 16.91 -0.92 -4.39
C GLY A 59 15.60 -1.36 -5.01
N GLN A 60 15.38 -2.67 -5.02
CA GLN A 60 14.17 -3.32 -5.50
C GLN A 60 13.17 -3.44 -4.34
N TYR A 61 11.91 -3.16 -4.62
CA TYR A 61 10.81 -3.18 -3.64
C TYR A 61 9.55 -3.77 -4.26
N ILE A 62 8.72 -4.41 -3.43
CA ILE A 62 7.31 -4.63 -3.75
C ILE A 62 6.52 -3.51 -3.09
N PHE A 63 5.66 -2.85 -3.86
CA PHE A 63 4.70 -1.88 -3.36
C PHE A 63 3.33 -2.51 -3.26
N ARG A 64 2.70 -2.45 -2.08
CA ARG A 64 1.33 -2.92 -1.85
C ARG A 64 0.42 -1.73 -1.58
N SER A 65 -0.60 -1.55 -2.41
CA SER A 65 -1.73 -0.66 -2.12
C SER A 65 -2.89 -1.48 -1.59
N GLU A 66 -3.55 -1.02 -0.54
CA GLU A 66 -4.65 -1.73 0.11
C GLU A 66 -5.80 -0.77 0.44
N ILE A 67 -6.99 -1.17 0.01
CA ILE A 67 -8.28 -0.63 0.41
C ILE A 67 -8.88 -1.56 1.46
N ILE A 68 -9.47 -0.99 2.51
CA ILE A 68 -10.28 -1.74 3.47
C ILE A 68 -11.70 -1.18 3.42
N ALA A 69 -12.66 -1.99 3.00
CA ALA A 69 -14.07 -1.62 3.02
C ALA A 69 -14.72 -2.05 4.35
N LEU A 70 -15.39 -1.09 5.00
CA LEU A 70 -15.91 -1.24 6.37
C LEU A 70 -17.44 -1.26 6.45
N HIS A 71 -18.14 -1.37 5.32
CA HIS A 71 -19.60 -1.25 5.27
C HIS A 71 -20.34 -2.42 5.94
N LEU A 72 -19.65 -3.54 6.23
CA LEU A 72 -20.14 -4.68 7.02
C LEU A 72 -19.28 -4.94 8.28
N ALA A 73 -18.47 -3.96 8.70
CA ALA A 73 -17.52 -4.13 9.81
C ALA A 73 -18.20 -4.22 11.20
N ASP A 74 -19.52 -4.04 11.27
CA ASP A 74 -20.34 -4.29 12.46
C ASP A 74 -20.43 -5.79 12.79
N LYS A 75 -20.14 -6.66 11.81
CA LYS A 75 -20.13 -8.11 11.96
C LYS A 75 -18.70 -8.64 11.97
N ARG A 76 -18.45 -9.64 12.83
CA ARG A 76 -17.19 -10.38 12.81
C ARG A 76 -16.97 -10.99 11.42
N GLY A 77 -15.84 -10.65 10.80
CA GLY A 77 -15.49 -11.13 9.46
C GLY A 77 -16.09 -10.33 8.30
N GLY A 78 -16.84 -9.25 8.55
CA GLY A 78 -17.41 -8.39 7.49
C GLY A 78 -16.47 -7.30 6.97
N VAL A 79 -15.21 -7.29 7.38
CA VAL A 79 -14.20 -6.38 6.80
C VAL A 79 -13.68 -6.99 5.50
N GLU A 80 -13.72 -6.22 4.42
CA GLU A 80 -13.21 -6.65 3.11
C GLU A 80 -11.88 -5.97 2.80
N PHE A 81 -10.90 -6.76 2.36
CA PHE A 81 -9.56 -6.29 2.01
C PHE A 81 -9.36 -6.41 0.50
N TYR A 82 -8.95 -5.30 -0.11
CA TYR A 82 -8.64 -5.22 -1.54
C TYR A 82 -7.21 -4.72 -1.70
N ASP A 83 -6.27 -5.65 -1.87
CA ASP A 83 -4.87 -5.31 -2.06
C ASP A 83 -4.39 -5.56 -3.51
N ARG A 84 -3.42 -4.76 -3.92
CA ARG A 84 -2.67 -4.95 -5.16
C ARG A 84 -1.18 -4.74 -4.90
N GLN A 85 -0.37 -5.67 -5.39
CA GLN A 85 1.08 -5.66 -5.27
C GLN A 85 1.72 -5.43 -6.64
N VAL A 86 2.72 -4.54 -6.70
CA VAL A 86 3.46 -4.23 -7.94
C VAL A 86 4.97 -4.11 -7.69
N PRO A 87 5.82 -4.63 -8.59
CA PRO A 87 7.27 -4.41 -8.55
C PRO A 87 7.65 -2.94 -8.70
N ARG A 88 8.65 -2.46 -7.94
CA ARG A 88 9.19 -1.11 -8.03
C ARG A 88 10.72 -1.12 -7.85
N ARG A 89 11.43 -0.34 -8.66
CA ARG A 89 12.86 -0.06 -8.49
C ARG A 89 13.05 1.39 -8.05
N LEU A 90 13.62 1.59 -6.86
CA LEU A 90 14.07 2.91 -6.39
C LEU A 90 15.51 3.14 -6.84
N LEU A 91 15.71 4.18 -7.64
CA LEU A 91 17.04 4.62 -8.06
C LEU A 91 17.73 5.42 -6.94
N PRO A 92 19.06 5.44 -6.89
CA PRO A 92 19.80 6.43 -6.11
C PRO A 92 19.30 7.84 -6.48
N ARG A 93 19.10 8.68 -5.48
CA ARG A 93 18.71 10.08 -5.68
C ARG A 93 19.93 10.98 -5.67
#